data_AF-A0A7L4QTY5-F1
#
_entry.id   AF-A0A7L4QTY5-F1
#
_cell.length_a   1.000
_cell.length_b   1.000
_cell.length_c   1.000
_cell.angle_alpha   90.00
_cell.angle_beta   90.00
_cell.angle_gamma   90.00
#
_symmetry.space_group_name_H-M   'P 1'
#
loop_
_entity.id
_entity.type
_entity.pdbx_description
1 polymer ?
#
loop_
_entity_poly.entity_id
_entity_poly.type
_entity_poly.pdbx_seq_one_letter_code
_entity_poly.pdbx_strand_id
1 'polypeptide(L)' 'MYKCSKCGTLVDVKGYTESKCPSCRYRILFKEIPPVRRSVKAR' A
#
# COMPACT_ATOMS: atom_id res chain seq x y z
N MET A 1 3.14 -4.05 2.78
CA MET A 1 3.49 -2.64 2.53
C MET A 1 2.28 -1.90 2.01
N TYR A 2 2.15 -0.64 2.38
CA TYR A 2 1.16 0.26 1.82
C TYR A 2 1.87 1.29 0.94
N LYS A 3 1.24 1.71 -0.15
CA LYS A 3 1.74 2.74 -1.06
C LYS A 3 0.89 3.98 -0.91
N CYS A 4 1.52 5.14 -0.72
CA CYS A 4 0.78 6.40 -0.72
C CYS A 4 0.26 6.72 -2.13
N SER A 5 -1.01 7.12 -2.23
CA SER A 5 -1.63 7.52 -3.49
C SER A 5 -0.95 8.74 -4.15
N LYS A 6 -0.48 9.69 -3.33
CA LYS A 6 0.01 10.98 -3.83
C LYS A 6 1.50 10.95 -4.21
N CYS A 7 2.36 10.45 -3.31
CA CYS A 7 3.81 10.46 -3.51
C CYS A 7 4.40 9.09 -3.87
N GLY A 8 3.59 8.02 -3.84
CA GLY A 8 4.05 6.67 -4.15
C GLY A 8 4.98 6.05 -3.10
N THR A 9 5.25 6.73 -1.98
CA THR A 9 6.12 6.22 -0.92
C THR A 9 5.55 4.93 -0.33
N LEU A 10 6.42 3.94 -0.16
CA LEU A 10 6.12 2.71 0.54
C LEU A 10 6.16 2.95 2.06
N VAL A 11 5.07 2.64 2.72
CA VAL A 11 4.85 2.81 4.15
C VAL A 11 4.57 1.45 4.75
N ASP A 12 5.36 1.07 5.74
CA ASP A 12 5.07 -0.09 6.56
C ASP A 12 4.25 0.36 7.78
N VAL A 13 2.94 0.07 7.75
CA VAL A 13 1.99 0.51 8.77
C VAL A 13 2.12 -0.33 10.06
N LYS A 14 2.89 -1.44 10.08
CA LYS A 14 3.11 -2.21 11.32
C LYS A 14 3.93 -1.44 12.35
N GLY A 15 4.77 -0.50 11.92
CA GLY A 15 5.58 0.35 12.82
C GLY A 15 5.05 1.77 13.03
N TYR A 16 3.98 2.17 12.35
CA TYR A 16 3.51 3.56 12.31
C TYR A 16 2.03 3.63 12.68
N THR A 17 1.74 4.15 13.88
CA THR A 17 0.40 4.20 14.49
C THR A 17 -0.55 5.16 13.76
N GLU A 18 -0.03 6.08 12.95
CA GLU A 18 -0.83 7.03 12.18
C GLU A 18 -1.12 6.52 10.76
N SER A 19 -2.38 6.59 10.34
CA SER A 19 -2.79 6.35 8.94
C SER A 19 -2.41 7.53 8.04
N LYS A 20 -1.15 7.95 8.07
CA LYS A 20 -0.60 9.07 7.30
C LYS A 20 0.68 8.62 6.61
N CYS A 21 0.90 9.12 5.40
CA CYS A 21 2.16 8.97 4.72
C CYS A 21 3.25 9.81 5.43
N PRO A 22 4.43 9.26 5.75
CA PRO A 22 5.52 9.99 6.42
C PRO A 22 6.11 11.11 5.55
N SER A 23 6.03 10.99 4.22
CA SER A 23 6.62 11.97 3.29
C SER A 23 5.69 13.15 3.00
N CYS A 24 4.41 12.88 2.72
CA CYS A 24 3.47 13.93 2.26
C CYS A 24 2.28 14.17 3.20
N ARG A 25 2.21 13.49 4.35
CA ARG A 25 1.10 13.53 5.33
C ARG A 25 -0.28 13.13 4.77
N TYR A 26 -0.34 12.64 3.54
CA TYR A 26 -1.57 12.19 2.90
C TYR A 26 -2.10 10.94 3.59
N ARG A 27 -3.42 10.81 3.69
CA ARG A 27 -4.07 9.76 4.51
C ARG A 27 -4.51 8.53 3.72
N ILE A 28 -4.51 8.60 2.39
CA ILE A 28 -4.93 7.49 1.55
C ILE A 28 -3.71 6.62 1.20
N LEU A 29 -3.73 5.40 1.73
CA LEU A 29 -2.68 4.39 1.62
C LEU A 29 -3.28 3.13 0.97
N PHE A 30 -2.71 2.68 -0.14
CA PHE A 30 -3.15 1.46 -0.84
C PHE A 30 -2.31 0.27 -0.41
N LYS A 31 -2.95 -0.83 -0.02
CA LYS A 31 -2.21 -2.06 0.31
C LYS A 31 -1.63 -2.65 -0.97
N GLU A 32 -0.32 -2.87 -0.97
CA GLU A 32 0.31 -3.59 -2.08
C GLU A 32 -0.13 -5.05 -2.04
N ILE A 33 -0.70 -5.51 -3.16
CA ILE A 33 -1.15 -6.89 -3.31
C ILE A 33 0.10 -7.71 -3.65
N PRO A 34 0.49 -8.70 -2.82
CA PRO A 34 1.62 -9.54 -3.15
C PRO A 34 1.34 -10.24 -4.49
N PRO A 35 2.36 -10.46 -5.33
CA PRO A 35 2.22 -11.14 -6.61
C PRO A 35 1.99 -12.64 -6.38
N VAL A 36 0.84 -12.99 -5.82
CA VAL A 36 0.36 -14.36 -5.77
C VAL A 36 -0.08 -14.67 -7.19
N ARG A 37 0.62 -15.59 -7.87
CA ARG A 37 0.21 -16.12 -9.17
C ARG A 37 -1.14 -16.82 -9.01
N ARG A 38 -2.22 -16.07 -9.19
CA ARG A 38 -3.58 -16.62 -9.28
C ARG A 38 -3.74 -17.17 -10.69
N SER A 39 -3.79 -18.49 -10.81
CA SER A 39 -4.18 -19.14 -12.06
C SER A 39 -5.69 -18.97 -12.25
N VAL A 40 -6.06 -17.99 -13.07
CA VAL A 40 -7.46 -17.79 -13.47
C VAL A 40 -7.72 -18.67 -14.69
N LYS A 41 -8.58 -19.69 -14.56
CA LYS A 41 -9.09 -20.43 -15.73
C LYS A 41 -10.12 -19.55 -16.43
N ALA A 42 -9.91 -19.26 -17.72
CA ALA A 42 -10.96 -18.71 -18.56
C ALA A 42 -12.05 -19.77 -18.74
N ARG A 43 -13.33 -19.34 -18.69
CA ARG A 43 -14.49 -20.20 -18.92
C ARG A 43 -14.88 -20.19 -20.38
#